data_AF-A0A6I3DC72-F1
#
_entry.id   AF-A0A6I3DC72-F1
#
_cell.length_a   1.000
_cell.length_b   1.000
_cell.length_c   1.000
_cell.angle_alpha   90.00
_cell.angle_beta   90.00
_cell.angle_gamma   90.00
#
_symmetry.space_group_name_H-M   'P 1'
#
loop_
_entity.id
_entity.type
_entity.pdbx_description
1 polymer ?
#
loop_
_entity_poly.entity_id
_entity_poly.type
_entity_poly.pdbx_seq_one_letter_code
_entity_poly.pdbx_strand_id
1 'polypeptide(L)'
;MLNRNVRKRTTAGLAMTAAAVLLVSGCASGGATPTDIDAVAAKWADGEFALSALTRDEKIAEMKWFAEAASALGVTDISVVSETIDPHVYESEVLTQAFKELTGITVTHDLIGEGDVIERIQTEIKTRTSIYDGYINDSDLIGTHQRGDYIYPVAELMKDSAITNPGLDIEDYIGKSFTTGSDGVLYQLPDQQFANLYWFRYDWFSDPDIQKQFKDIYGYD
;
A
#
# COMPACT_ATOMS: atom_id res chain seq x y z
N MET A 1 -30.24 26.94 22.89
CA MET A 1 -29.28 27.90 23.49
C MET A 1 -27.89 27.35 23.28
N LEU A 2 -26.98 28.20 22.77
CA LEU A 2 -25.53 28.00 22.53
C LEU A 2 -25.14 26.93 21.48
N ASN A 3 -24.26 27.18 20.50
CA ASN A 3 -23.62 28.44 20.10
C ASN A 3 -23.12 28.33 18.64
N ARG A 4 -23.30 29.41 17.88
CA ARG A 4 -22.69 29.69 16.56
C ARG A 4 -21.21 30.02 16.74
N ASN A 5 -20.38 29.58 15.78
CA ASN A 5 -19.04 30.04 15.34
C ASN A 5 -18.18 28.79 15.09
N VAL A 6 -17.67 28.45 13.89
CA VAL A 6 -17.04 29.23 12.81
C VAL A 6 -17.18 28.44 11.49
N ARG A 7 -18.05 28.84 10.56
CA ARG A 7 -17.73 29.48 9.25
C ARG A 7 -16.49 28.99 8.47
N LYS A 8 -16.80 28.35 7.33
CA LYS A 8 -16.28 28.62 5.96
C LYS A 8 -14.81 28.32 5.67
N ARG A 9 -14.60 27.26 4.86
CA ARG A 9 -13.78 27.39 3.65
C ARG A 9 -14.57 26.85 2.45
N THR A 10 -14.79 27.79 1.55
CA THR A 10 -15.51 27.74 0.29
C THR A 10 -14.76 26.93 -0.75
N THR A 11 -15.51 26.06 -1.41
CA THR A 11 -15.37 25.73 -2.83
C THR A 11 -15.01 26.97 -3.65
N ALA A 12 -13.87 26.95 -4.32
CA ALA A 12 -13.54 27.85 -5.42
C ALA A 12 -12.98 27.00 -6.56
N GLY A 13 -13.85 26.65 -7.51
CA GLY A 13 -13.40 26.34 -8.85
C GLY A 13 -13.07 27.65 -9.56
N LEU A 14 -11.90 27.71 -10.21
CA LEU A 14 -11.74 28.43 -11.46
C LEU A 14 -10.51 27.89 -12.18
N ALA A 15 -10.73 27.32 -13.35
CA ALA A 15 -9.71 27.12 -14.35
C ALA A 15 -9.08 28.46 -14.73
N MET A 16 -7.75 28.51 -14.83
CA MET A 16 -7.06 29.41 -15.76
C MET A 16 -5.68 28.85 -16.10
N THR A 17 -5.54 28.55 -17.39
CA THR A 17 -4.29 28.37 -18.11
C THR A 17 -3.37 29.59 -17.95
N ALA A 18 -2.12 29.35 -17.57
CA ALA A 18 -1.00 30.22 -17.92
C ALA A 18 0.30 29.43 -17.85
N ALA A 19 0.87 29.16 -19.03
CA ALA A 19 2.25 28.72 -19.18
C ALA A 19 3.19 29.79 -18.60
N ALA A 20 3.97 29.41 -17.59
CA ALA A 20 5.07 30.21 -17.09
C ALA A 20 6.35 29.36 -17.18
N VAL A 21 7.15 29.64 -18.20
CA VAL A 21 8.56 29.27 -18.28
C VAL A 21 9.26 30.01 -17.14
N LEU A 22 9.84 29.26 -16.20
CA LEU A 22 10.74 29.81 -15.19
C LEU A 22 12.04 29.02 -15.18
N LEU A 23 13.10 29.77 -15.46
CA LEU A 23 14.48 29.35 -15.51
C LEU A 23 14.96 28.81 -14.16
N VAL A 24 15.79 27.77 -14.29
CA VAL A 24 16.64 27.15 -13.28
C VAL A 24 17.24 28.17 -12.31
N SER A 25 17.04 27.93 -11.02
CA SER A 25 17.97 28.33 -9.95
C SER A 25 18.00 27.20 -8.94
N GLY A 26 19.18 26.60 -8.81
CA GLY A 26 19.39 25.35 -8.10
C GLY A 26 19.12 25.44 -6.60
N CYS A 27 18.38 24.44 -6.13
CA CYS A 27 18.59 23.86 -4.82
C CYS A 27 19.09 22.44 -5.06
N ALA A 28 20.31 22.16 -4.59
CA ALA A 28 20.84 20.81 -4.53
C ALA A 28 20.11 20.07 -3.41
N SER A 29 19.00 19.43 -3.73
CA SER A 29 18.51 18.25 -3.02
C SER A 29 19.05 17.04 -3.79
N GLY A 30 19.59 16.05 -3.07
CA GLY A 30 20.28 14.87 -3.62
C GLY A 30 19.37 13.89 -4.36
N GLY A 31 18.64 14.37 -5.38
CA GLY A 31 17.98 13.52 -6.35
C GLY A 31 19.00 12.95 -7.31
N ALA A 32 18.88 11.66 -7.61
CA ALA A 32 19.66 10.98 -8.64
C ALA A 32 19.60 11.81 -9.94
N THR A 33 20.76 12.09 -10.54
CA THR A 33 20.78 12.73 -11.86
C THR A 33 20.05 11.85 -12.89
N PRO A 34 19.51 12.38 -13.99
CA PRO A 34 18.84 11.58 -15.02
C PRO A 34 19.69 10.42 -15.56
N THR A 35 21.02 10.53 -15.51
CA THR A 35 21.98 9.47 -15.87
C THR A 35 22.16 8.40 -14.79
N ASP A 36 21.90 8.73 -13.54
CA ASP A 36 22.00 7.82 -12.38
C ASP A 36 20.72 6.99 -12.23
N ILE A 37 19.55 7.60 -12.44
CA ILE A 37 18.26 6.89 -12.37
C ILE A 37 18.15 5.77 -13.42
N ASP A 38 18.71 5.95 -14.62
CA ASP A 38 18.74 4.91 -15.64
C ASP A 38 19.54 3.68 -15.20
N ALA A 39 20.67 3.89 -14.51
CA ALA A 39 21.51 2.81 -14.00
C ALA A 39 20.84 2.09 -12.82
N VAL A 40 20.22 2.84 -11.90
CA VAL A 40 19.46 2.30 -10.77
C VAL A 40 18.26 1.48 -11.28
N ALA A 41 17.47 2.03 -12.20
CA ALA A 41 16.34 1.33 -12.79
C ALA A 41 16.78 0.05 -13.52
N ALA A 42 17.88 0.08 -14.28
CA ALA A 42 18.41 -1.12 -14.93
C ALA A 42 18.86 -2.18 -13.91
N LYS A 43 19.55 -1.79 -12.83
CA LYS A 43 19.95 -2.70 -11.74
C LYS A 43 18.75 -3.45 -11.16
N TRP A 44 17.67 -2.73 -10.84
CA TRP A 44 16.46 -3.33 -10.27
C TRP A 44 15.69 -4.16 -11.30
N ALA A 45 15.56 -3.68 -12.54
CA ALA A 45 14.86 -4.39 -13.62
C ALA A 45 15.51 -5.74 -13.98
N ASP A 46 16.84 -5.78 -14.00
CA ASP A 46 17.63 -6.96 -14.39
C ASP A 46 17.95 -7.87 -13.18
N GLY A 47 17.77 -7.36 -11.96
CA GLY A 47 18.00 -8.06 -10.70
C GLY A 47 16.70 -8.52 -10.05
N GLU A 48 16.36 -7.89 -8.92
CA GLU A 48 15.22 -8.26 -8.07
C GLU A 48 13.89 -8.34 -8.84
N PHE A 49 13.66 -7.43 -9.79
CA PHE A 49 12.40 -7.35 -10.55
C PHE A 49 12.46 -8.07 -11.90
N ALA A 50 13.43 -8.97 -12.09
CA ALA A 50 13.56 -9.75 -13.32
C ALA A 50 12.32 -10.63 -13.57
N LEU A 51 11.72 -11.18 -12.51
CA LEU A 51 10.48 -11.95 -12.59
C LEU A 51 9.27 -11.01 -12.60
N SER A 52 8.91 -10.52 -13.78
CA SER A 52 7.78 -9.61 -13.98
C SER A 52 7.05 -9.92 -15.27
N ALA A 53 5.75 -9.60 -15.32
CA ALA A 53 4.96 -9.62 -16.54
C ALA A 53 5.36 -8.52 -17.53
N LEU A 54 5.96 -7.43 -17.03
CA LEU A 54 6.45 -6.31 -17.84
C LEU A 54 7.74 -6.69 -18.56
N THR A 55 7.87 -6.24 -19.80
CA THR A 55 9.14 -6.25 -20.52
C THR A 55 10.20 -5.44 -19.76
N ARG A 56 11.48 -5.65 -20.08
CA ARG A 56 12.57 -4.91 -19.45
C ARG A 56 12.40 -3.39 -19.60
N ASP A 57 12.05 -2.94 -20.80
CA ASP A 57 11.91 -1.52 -21.10
C ASP A 57 10.70 -0.90 -20.38
N GLU A 58 9.60 -1.64 -20.24
CA GLU A 58 8.43 -1.21 -19.46
C GLU A 58 8.77 -1.07 -17.96
N LYS A 59 9.51 -2.03 -17.38
CA LYS A 59 9.99 -1.91 -15.98
C LYS A 59 10.83 -0.66 -15.76
N ILE A 60 11.75 -0.38 -16.69
CA ILE A 60 12.61 0.82 -16.60
C ILE A 60 11.76 2.07 -16.72
N ALA A 61 10.80 2.11 -17.66
CA ALA A 61 9.91 3.25 -17.83
C ALA A 61 9.06 3.52 -16.57
N GLU A 62 8.52 2.48 -15.94
CA GLU A 62 7.75 2.58 -14.69
C GLU A 62 8.62 3.10 -13.52
N MET A 63 9.84 2.58 -13.37
CA MET A 63 10.75 3.05 -12.33
C MET A 63 11.19 4.50 -12.51
N LYS A 64 11.37 4.95 -13.75
CA LYS A 64 11.62 6.37 -14.04
C LYS A 64 10.39 7.22 -13.72
N TRP A 65 9.19 6.72 -13.97
CA TRP A 65 7.95 7.39 -13.57
C TRP A 65 7.89 7.57 -12.05
N PHE A 66 8.24 6.56 -11.24
CA PHE A 66 8.30 6.72 -9.78
C PHE A 66 9.25 7.84 -9.34
N ALA A 67 10.45 7.90 -9.95
CA ALA A 67 11.43 8.95 -9.64
C ALA A 67 10.92 10.36 -10.00
N GLU A 68 10.29 10.51 -11.16
CA GLU A 68 9.71 11.77 -11.62
C GLU A 68 8.54 12.22 -10.73
N ALA A 69 7.59 11.32 -10.46
CA ALA A 69 6.43 11.58 -9.61
C ALA A 69 6.87 12.00 -8.19
N ALA A 70 7.81 11.26 -7.60
CA ALA A 70 8.32 11.55 -6.27
C ALA A 70 9.03 12.91 -6.17
N SER A 71 9.77 13.31 -7.21
CA SER A 71 10.49 14.59 -7.23
C SER A 71 9.55 15.81 -7.10
N ALA A 72 8.30 15.68 -7.53
CA ALA A 72 7.29 16.74 -7.48
C ALA A 72 6.59 16.86 -6.11
N LEU A 73 6.71 15.85 -5.24
CA LEU A 73 6.00 15.79 -3.96
C LEU A 73 6.63 16.66 -2.87
N GLY A 74 7.95 16.91 -2.94
CA GLY A 74 8.67 17.62 -1.88
C GLY A 74 8.73 16.89 -0.54
N VAL A 75 8.49 15.57 -0.55
CA VAL A 75 8.54 14.67 0.61
C VAL A 75 9.92 14.00 0.66
N THR A 76 10.50 13.86 1.86
CA THR A 76 11.79 13.20 2.07
C THR A 76 11.69 11.89 2.85
N ASP A 77 10.65 11.77 3.68
CA ASP A 77 10.48 10.67 4.62
C ASP A 77 9.01 10.26 4.66
N ILE A 78 8.76 8.96 4.68
CA ILE A 78 7.43 8.35 4.84
C ILE A 78 7.55 7.29 5.93
N SER A 79 6.56 7.22 6.82
CA SER A 79 6.47 6.19 7.85
C SER A 79 5.25 5.31 7.62
N VAL A 80 5.45 4.00 7.50
CA VAL A 80 4.38 3.01 7.35
C VAL A 80 4.53 1.89 8.37
N VAL A 81 3.44 1.18 8.64
CA VAL A 81 3.44 0.06 9.58
C VAL A 81 2.56 -1.09 9.08
N SER A 82 2.99 -2.32 9.35
CA SER A 82 2.27 -3.55 9.02
C SER A 82 2.47 -4.64 10.06
N GLU A 83 1.77 -5.75 9.88
CA GLU A 83 2.06 -6.99 10.60
C GLU A 83 3.44 -7.54 10.22
N THR A 84 4.12 -8.22 11.15
CA THR A 84 5.32 -9.01 10.88
C THR A 84 4.98 -10.34 10.17
N ILE A 85 4.91 -10.33 8.85
CA ILE A 85 4.83 -11.51 7.98
C ILE A 85 5.83 -11.41 6.83
N ASP A 86 6.19 -12.54 6.20
CA ASP A 86 7.25 -12.61 5.17
C ASP A 86 7.08 -11.60 4.02
N PRO A 87 5.87 -11.35 3.47
CA PRO A 87 5.69 -10.34 2.42
C PRO A 87 6.02 -8.93 2.91
N HIS A 88 5.61 -8.56 4.12
CA HIS A 88 5.93 -7.26 4.69
C HIS A 88 7.39 -7.12 5.11
N VAL A 89 8.05 -8.23 5.50
CA VAL A 89 9.52 -8.24 5.67
C VAL A 89 10.19 -7.89 4.33
N TYR A 90 9.76 -8.53 3.24
CA TYR A 90 10.27 -8.23 1.90
C TYR A 90 10.02 -6.77 1.50
N GLU A 91 8.82 -6.23 1.73
CA GLU A 91 8.52 -4.82 1.49
C GLU A 91 9.47 -3.91 2.29
N SER A 92 9.60 -4.17 3.60
CA SER A 92 10.37 -3.34 4.53
C SER A 92 11.87 -3.33 4.24
N GLU A 93 12.43 -4.45 3.79
CA GLU A 93 13.88 -4.61 3.57
C GLU A 93 14.29 -4.35 2.13
N VAL A 94 13.46 -4.76 1.15
CA VAL A 94 13.81 -4.74 -0.27
C VAL A 94 13.11 -3.61 -1.01
N LEU A 95 11.78 -3.50 -0.89
CA LEU A 95 11.02 -2.51 -1.65
C LEU A 95 11.27 -1.08 -1.15
N THR A 96 11.41 -0.86 0.16
CA THR A 96 11.80 0.45 0.69
C THR A 96 13.18 0.87 0.20
N GLN A 97 14.14 -0.07 0.06
CA GLN A 97 15.46 0.22 -0.48
C GLN A 97 15.38 0.60 -1.96
N ALA A 98 14.66 -0.18 -2.77
CA ALA A 98 14.44 0.13 -4.18
C ALA A 98 13.79 1.51 -4.35
N PHE A 99 12.73 1.79 -3.58
CA PHE A 99 12.03 3.06 -3.61
C PHE A 99 12.96 4.22 -3.24
N LYS A 100 13.78 4.07 -2.21
CA LYS A 100 14.77 5.08 -1.81
C LYS A 100 15.84 5.32 -2.87
N GLU A 101 16.38 4.27 -3.46
CA GLU A 101 17.39 4.40 -4.53
C GLU A 101 16.81 5.10 -5.77
N LEU A 102 15.54 4.85 -6.09
CA LEU A 102 14.85 5.45 -7.24
C LEU A 102 14.43 6.91 -6.98
N THR A 103 13.87 7.19 -5.80
CA THR A 103 13.16 8.45 -5.54
C THR A 103 13.89 9.40 -4.60
N GLY A 104 14.85 8.89 -3.82
CA GLY A 104 15.48 9.61 -2.71
C GLY A 104 14.64 9.67 -1.43
N ILE A 105 13.39 9.19 -1.44
CA ILE A 105 12.50 9.17 -0.26
C ILE A 105 12.88 8.01 0.65
N THR A 106 13.08 8.29 1.94
CA THR A 106 13.28 7.25 2.94
C THR A 106 11.93 6.75 3.45
N VAL A 107 11.66 5.46 3.28
CA VAL A 107 10.48 4.81 3.88
C VAL A 107 10.93 4.08 5.14
N THR A 108 10.37 4.45 6.28
CA THR A 108 10.46 3.68 7.53
C THR A 108 9.27 2.75 7.56
N HIS A 109 9.51 1.44 7.47
CA HIS A 109 8.45 0.43 7.52
C HIS A 109 8.59 -0.38 8.81
N ASP A 110 7.73 -0.06 9.78
CA ASP A 110 7.69 -0.76 11.06
C ASP A 110 6.93 -2.09 10.94
N LEU A 111 7.52 -3.15 11.47
CA LEU A 111 6.90 -4.48 11.57
C LEU A 111 6.55 -4.77 13.03
N ILE A 112 5.26 -4.94 13.31
CA ILE A 112 4.73 -5.22 14.65
C ILE A 112 3.70 -6.35 14.60
N GLY A 113 3.22 -6.84 15.75
CA GLY A 113 2.14 -7.84 15.74
C GLY A 113 0.83 -7.24 15.20
N GLU A 114 -0.02 -8.05 14.54
CA GLU A 114 -1.32 -7.60 14.00
C GLU A 114 -2.14 -6.85 15.05
N GLY A 115 -2.22 -7.38 16.27
CA GLY A 115 -2.92 -6.75 17.38
C GLY A 115 -2.41 -5.34 17.71
N ASP A 116 -1.10 -5.11 17.59
CA ASP A 116 -0.49 -3.80 17.82
C ASP A 116 -0.79 -2.83 16.67
N VAL A 117 -0.86 -3.31 15.42
CA VAL A 117 -1.32 -2.50 14.26
C VAL A 117 -2.74 -1.97 14.54
N ILE A 118 -3.64 -2.86 14.96
CA ILE A 118 -5.02 -2.50 15.29
C ILE A 118 -5.09 -1.51 16.47
N GLU A 119 -4.28 -1.71 17.52
CA GLU A 119 -4.21 -0.79 18.64
C GLU A 119 -3.74 0.61 18.22
N ARG A 120 -2.75 0.70 17.32
CA ARG A 120 -2.26 1.97 16.78
C ARG A 120 -3.32 2.68 15.95
N ILE A 121 -3.99 1.99 15.02
CA ILE A 121 -5.12 2.55 14.25
C ILE A 121 -6.18 3.11 15.19
N GLN A 122 -6.61 2.33 16.19
CA GLN A 122 -7.62 2.79 17.15
C GLN A 122 -7.15 3.98 17.99
N THR A 123 -5.87 4.04 18.32
CA THR A 123 -5.27 5.15 19.05
C THR A 123 -5.31 6.42 18.22
N GLU A 124 -4.87 6.39 16.95
CA GLU A 124 -4.94 7.55 16.05
C GLU A 124 -6.37 8.06 15.87
N ILE A 125 -7.34 7.15 15.70
CA ILE A 125 -8.76 7.50 15.57
C ILE A 125 -9.26 8.24 16.82
N LYS A 126 -8.88 7.78 18.02
CA LYS A 126 -9.31 8.37 19.30
C LYS A 126 -8.60 9.69 19.59
N THR A 127 -7.30 9.78 19.33
CA THR A 127 -6.48 10.95 19.65
C THR A 127 -6.52 12.01 18.55
N ARG A 128 -6.98 11.66 17.34
CA ARG A 128 -6.92 12.50 16.13
C ARG A 128 -5.51 12.97 15.82
N THR A 129 -4.52 12.13 16.12
CA THR A 129 -3.10 12.39 15.90
C THR A 129 -2.53 11.24 15.10
N SER A 130 -2.02 11.55 13.89
CA SER A 130 -1.34 10.57 13.05
C SER A 130 0.08 10.29 13.56
N ILE A 131 0.44 9.02 13.53
CA ILE A 131 1.71 8.42 13.94
C ILE A 131 2.41 7.86 12.69
N TYR A 132 1.64 7.27 11.77
CA TYR A 132 2.12 6.78 10.47
C TYR A 132 1.39 7.48 9.31
N ASP A 133 2.07 7.56 8.18
CA ASP A 133 1.52 8.05 6.91
C ASP A 133 0.69 6.97 6.19
N GLY A 134 0.98 5.69 6.46
CA GLY A 134 0.30 4.55 5.86
C GLY A 134 0.23 3.34 6.79
N TYR A 135 -0.86 2.59 6.63
CA TYR A 135 -1.11 1.35 7.35
C TYR A 135 -1.41 0.23 6.36
N ILE A 136 -0.75 -0.90 6.54
CA ILE A 136 -1.14 -2.15 5.90
C ILE A 136 -1.91 -2.96 6.93
N ASN A 137 -3.20 -3.15 6.70
CA ASN A 137 -4.12 -3.83 7.62
C ASN A 137 -5.17 -4.64 6.86
N ASP A 138 -5.71 -5.65 7.53
CA ASP A 138 -6.68 -6.57 6.97
C ASP A 138 -7.96 -5.89 6.46
N SER A 139 -8.46 -6.40 5.34
CA SER A 139 -9.70 -5.93 4.71
C SER A 139 -10.94 -6.11 5.59
N ASP A 140 -10.85 -6.88 6.68
CA ASP A 140 -11.92 -7.00 7.69
C ASP A 140 -12.25 -5.65 8.36
N LEU A 141 -11.33 -4.69 8.31
CA LEU A 141 -11.55 -3.32 8.79
C LEU A 141 -12.31 -2.44 7.80
N ILE A 142 -12.61 -2.90 6.57
CA ILE A 142 -13.29 -2.08 5.55
C ILE A 142 -14.60 -1.49 6.07
N GLY A 143 -15.29 -2.26 6.91
CA GLY A 143 -16.48 -1.81 7.62
C GLY A 143 -16.23 -0.56 8.46
N THR A 144 -15.16 -0.54 9.23
CA THR A 144 -14.75 0.58 10.09
C THR A 144 -14.32 1.77 9.25
N HIS A 145 -13.45 1.53 8.26
CA HIS A 145 -12.87 2.52 7.37
C HIS A 145 -13.93 3.33 6.61
N GLN A 146 -14.94 2.68 6.02
CA GLN A 146 -16.00 3.39 5.29
C GLN A 146 -16.87 4.32 6.17
N ARG A 147 -16.90 4.12 7.49
CA ARG A 147 -17.68 4.95 8.43
C ARG A 147 -16.86 6.09 9.04
N GLY A 148 -15.55 6.09 8.81
CA GLY A 148 -14.60 7.03 9.37
C GLY A 148 -14.43 8.30 8.55
N ASP A 149 -13.98 9.35 9.21
CA ASP A 149 -13.49 10.60 8.60
C ASP A 149 -11.97 10.78 8.83
N TYR A 150 -11.27 9.68 9.10
CA TYR A 150 -9.88 9.65 9.56
C TYR A 150 -8.90 9.01 8.57
N ILE A 151 -9.39 8.41 7.47
CA ILE A 151 -8.56 7.92 6.37
C ILE A 151 -8.84 8.72 5.11
N TYR A 152 -7.88 8.73 4.20
CA TYR A 152 -8.05 9.23 2.85
C TYR A 152 -8.28 8.03 1.90
N PRO A 153 -9.45 7.90 1.25
CA PRO A 153 -9.74 6.73 0.42
C PRO A 153 -8.80 6.61 -0.78
N VAL A 154 -8.37 5.40 -1.11
CA VAL A 154 -7.52 5.13 -2.29
C VAL A 154 -8.18 5.61 -3.59
N ALA A 155 -9.50 5.46 -3.74
CA ALA A 155 -10.24 6.00 -4.88
C ALA A 155 -10.10 7.52 -5.05
N GLU A 156 -9.90 8.27 -3.96
CA GLU A 156 -9.67 9.72 -4.03
C GLU A 156 -8.23 10.05 -4.38
N LEU A 157 -7.23 9.24 -3.97
CA LEU A 157 -5.82 9.43 -4.35
C LEU A 157 -5.65 9.18 -5.84
N MET A 158 -6.28 8.12 -6.34
CA MET A 158 -6.19 7.69 -7.73
C MET A 158 -6.74 8.70 -8.74
N LYS A 159 -7.47 9.73 -8.29
CA LYS A 159 -7.92 10.83 -9.17
C LYS A 159 -6.78 11.75 -9.56
N ASP A 160 -5.68 11.77 -8.81
CA ASP A 160 -4.52 12.59 -9.11
C ASP A 160 -3.51 11.80 -9.95
N SER A 161 -3.47 12.12 -11.24
CA SER A 161 -2.54 11.50 -12.19
C SER A 161 -1.07 11.79 -11.90
N ALA A 162 -0.76 12.79 -11.08
CA ALA A 162 0.63 13.07 -10.68
C ALA A 162 1.18 12.00 -9.72
N ILE A 163 0.31 11.29 -8.99
CA ILE A 163 0.68 10.27 -8.01
C ILE A 163 0.08 8.88 -8.30
N THR A 164 -0.66 8.75 -9.40
CA THR A 164 -1.27 7.48 -9.82
C THR A 164 -0.46 6.88 -10.95
N ASN A 165 0.15 5.71 -10.70
CA ASN A 165 0.93 5.01 -11.70
C ASN A 165 0.06 4.73 -12.94
N PRO A 166 0.46 5.17 -14.15
CA PRO A 166 -0.32 4.95 -15.37
C PRO A 166 -0.41 3.47 -15.78
N GLY A 167 0.46 2.61 -15.26
CA GLY A 167 0.40 1.16 -15.41
C GLY A 167 -0.49 0.45 -14.40
N LEU A 168 -1.04 1.15 -13.39
CA LEU A 168 -1.90 0.55 -12.37
C LEU A 168 -3.27 0.18 -12.96
N ASP A 169 -3.50 -1.12 -13.15
CA ASP A 169 -4.82 -1.66 -13.48
C ASP A 169 -5.53 -2.17 -12.23
N ILE A 170 -6.40 -1.33 -11.66
CA ILE A 170 -7.12 -1.69 -10.44
C ILE A 170 -8.11 -2.84 -10.63
N GLU A 171 -8.57 -3.10 -11.86
CA GLU A 171 -9.48 -4.20 -12.14
C GLU A 171 -8.76 -5.55 -12.17
N ASP A 172 -7.42 -5.57 -12.29
CA ASP A 172 -6.60 -6.78 -12.29
C ASP A 172 -6.33 -7.31 -10.86
N TYR A 173 -6.63 -6.51 -9.83
CA TYR A 173 -6.43 -6.94 -8.44
C TYR A 173 -7.45 -8.01 -8.03
N ILE A 174 -6.92 -9.17 -7.64
CA ILE A 174 -7.71 -10.19 -6.94
C ILE A 174 -8.19 -9.60 -5.61
N GLY A 175 -9.49 -9.70 -5.35
CA GLY A 175 -10.07 -9.29 -4.08
C GLY A 175 -10.35 -7.80 -3.93
N LYS A 176 -10.35 -6.99 -5.00
CA LYS A 176 -10.77 -5.57 -4.99
C LYS A 176 -12.10 -5.32 -4.24
N SER A 177 -13.04 -6.26 -4.32
CA SER A 177 -14.34 -6.15 -3.63
C SER A 177 -14.22 -6.17 -2.10
N PHE A 178 -13.17 -6.77 -1.54
CA PHE A 178 -12.95 -6.84 -0.09
C PHE A 178 -12.47 -5.51 0.48
N THR A 179 -11.81 -4.68 -0.33
CA THR A 179 -11.31 -3.35 0.06
C THR A 179 -12.20 -2.21 -0.42
N THR A 180 -13.37 -2.54 -0.99
CA THR A 180 -14.38 -1.59 -1.47
C THR A 180 -15.54 -1.53 -0.47
N GLY A 181 -15.93 -0.32 -0.07
CA GLY A 181 -17.04 -0.09 0.84
C GLY A 181 -18.40 -0.45 0.24
N SER A 182 -19.42 -0.53 1.09
CA SER A 182 -20.80 -0.77 0.66
C SER A 182 -21.40 0.37 -0.17
N ASP A 183 -20.74 1.54 -0.15
CA ASP A 183 -21.00 2.71 -0.98
C ASP A 183 -20.31 2.67 -2.35
N GLY A 184 -19.52 1.64 -2.62
CA GLY A 184 -18.78 1.46 -3.88
C GLY A 184 -17.44 2.20 -3.95
N VAL A 185 -16.96 2.78 -2.84
CA VAL A 185 -15.68 3.50 -2.79
C VAL A 185 -14.55 2.53 -2.42
N LEU A 186 -13.43 2.58 -3.16
CA LEU A 186 -12.21 1.82 -2.81
C LEU A 186 -11.46 2.56 -1.69
N TYR A 187 -11.35 1.93 -0.52
CA TYR A 187 -10.72 2.54 0.65
C TYR A 187 -9.30 2.04 0.91
N GLN A 188 -8.98 0.80 0.51
CA GLN A 188 -7.63 0.22 0.63
C GLN A 188 -7.20 -0.33 -0.73
N LEU A 189 -5.90 -0.27 -1.03
CA LEU A 189 -5.33 -0.97 -2.18
C LEU A 189 -5.14 -2.44 -1.75
N PRO A 190 -5.68 -3.43 -2.49
CA PRO A 190 -5.39 -4.82 -2.16
C PRO A 190 -3.90 -5.09 -2.29
N ASP A 191 -3.31 -5.69 -1.28
CA ASP A 191 -1.85 -5.84 -1.18
C ASP A 191 -1.46 -7.32 -1.13
N GLN A 192 -2.15 -8.09 -0.30
CA GLN A 192 -1.97 -9.53 -0.14
C GLN A 192 -3.30 -10.28 -0.10
N GLN A 193 -3.28 -11.59 -0.40
CA GLN A 193 -4.40 -12.51 -0.24
C GLN A 193 -4.08 -13.60 0.80
N PHE A 194 -4.97 -13.81 1.76
CA PHE A 194 -4.91 -14.94 2.69
C PHE A 194 -5.81 -16.08 2.22
N ALA A 195 -5.22 -17.08 1.55
CA ALA A 195 -5.93 -18.30 1.21
C ALA A 195 -5.94 -19.25 2.43
N ASN A 196 -7.09 -19.37 3.10
CA ASN A 196 -7.27 -20.37 4.14
C ASN A 196 -7.36 -21.75 3.50
N LEU A 197 -6.32 -22.55 3.69
CA LEU A 197 -6.26 -23.93 3.23
C LEU A 197 -6.52 -24.89 4.40
N TYR A 198 -7.23 -25.97 4.13
CA TYR A 198 -7.38 -27.04 5.10
C TYR A 198 -6.14 -27.94 5.09
N TRP A 199 -5.33 -27.81 6.14
CA TRP A 199 -4.19 -28.70 6.37
C TRP A 199 -4.59 -29.76 7.38
N PHE A 200 -4.35 -31.03 7.04
CA PHE A 200 -4.64 -32.15 7.93
C PHE A 200 -3.53 -33.20 7.90
N ARG A 201 -3.46 -33.97 8.99
CA ARG A 201 -2.54 -35.10 9.12
C ARG A 201 -3.05 -36.28 8.32
N TYR A 202 -2.70 -36.34 7.04
CA TYR A 202 -3.13 -37.41 6.15
C TYR A 202 -2.86 -38.81 6.72
N ASP A 203 -1.73 -39.00 7.38
CA ASP A 203 -1.38 -40.25 8.05
C ASP A 203 -2.35 -40.61 9.18
N TRP A 204 -2.83 -39.65 9.97
CA TRP A 204 -3.85 -39.92 10.99
C TRP A 204 -5.19 -40.31 10.38
N PHE A 205 -5.57 -39.66 9.29
CA PHE A 205 -6.84 -39.93 8.59
C PHE A 205 -6.79 -41.20 7.73
N SER A 206 -5.60 -41.73 7.45
CA SER A 206 -5.40 -42.98 6.68
C SER A 206 -4.94 -44.15 7.55
N ASP A 207 -4.69 -43.94 8.84
CA ASP A 207 -4.34 -45.00 9.79
C ASP A 207 -5.57 -45.88 10.10
N PRO A 208 -5.52 -47.20 9.81
CA PRO A 208 -6.66 -48.09 10.01
C PRO A 208 -7.09 -48.23 11.47
N ASP A 209 -6.16 -48.14 12.42
CA ASP A 209 -6.47 -48.27 13.85
C ASP A 209 -7.20 -47.02 14.36
N ILE A 210 -6.81 -45.84 13.86
CA ILE A 210 -7.50 -44.58 14.16
C ILE A 210 -8.89 -44.58 13.53
N GLN A 211 -9.02 -44.97 12.25
CA GLN A 211 -10.31 -45.09 11.57
C GLN A 211 -11.25 -46.04 12.32
N LYS A 212 -10.74 -47.19 12.76
CA LYS A 212 -11.52 -48.17 13.54
C LYS A 212 -11.96 -47.57 14.87
N GLN A 213 -11.07 -46.93 15.62
CA GLN A 213 -11.43 -46.28 16.89
C GLN A 213 -12.49 -45.20 16.70
N PHE A 214 -12.37 -44.39 15.65
CA PHE A 214 -13.36 -43.37 15.31
C PHE A 214 -14.74 -43.99 15.05
N LYS A 215 -14.80 -45.04 14.22
CA LYS A 215 -16.05 -45.77 13.96
C LYS A 215 -16.64 -46.43 15.20
N ASP A 216 -15.80 -47.03 16.04
CA ASP A 216 -16.23 -47.67 17.28
C ASP A 216 -16.86 -46.66 18.27
N ILE A 217 -16.36 -45.41 18.31
CA ILE A 217 -16.86 -44.35 19.19
C ILE A 217 -18.08 -43.64 18.59
N TYR A 218 -18.05 -43.30 17.31
CA TYR A 218 -19.01 -42.39 16.69
C TYR A 218 -20.02 -43.07 15.75
N GLY A 219 -19.78 -44.33 15.37
CA GLY A 219 -20.72 -45.13 14.58
C GLY A 219 -20.76 -44.82 13.09
N TYR A 220 -19.84 -44.02 12.57
CA TYR A 220 -19.68 -43.71 11.14
C TYR A 220 -18.21 -43.62 10.73
N ASP A 221 -17.96 -43.64 9.42
CA ASP A 221 -16.62 -43.49 8.82
C ASP A 221 -16.31 -42.02 8.52
#